data_AF-A0A7S0BUZ9-F1
#
_entry.id   AF-A0A7S0BUZ9-F1
#
_cell.length_a   1.000
_cell.length_b   1.000
_cell.length_c   1.000
_cell.angle_alpha   90.00
_cell.angle_beta   90.00
_cell.angle_gamma   90.00
#
_symmetry.space_group_name_H-M   'P 1'
#
loop_
_entity.id
_entity.type
_entity.pdbx_description
1 polymer ?
#
loop_
_entity_poly.entity_id
_entity_poly.type
_entity_poly.pdbx_seq_one_letter_code
_entity_poly.pdbx_strand_id
1 'polypeptide(L)'
;VHAVNPYGFAALRRTNENNVDLNRNFLTDEQRSDRLSADPNEHGYEDFNWHLNPTYVPRYFDPLSIAGVGLQRVWRGSKATRRALLTGTYHRKGGLWYGGERLELSNKLLPETLTSILGGANGLAKVE
;
A
#
# COMPACT_ATOMS: atom_id res chain seq x y z
N VAL A 1 -18.93 4.83 4.07
CA VAL A 1 -18.23 4.57 5.35
C VAL A 1 -17.06 5.53 5.45
N HIS A 2 -17.03 6.40 6.47
CA HIS A 2 -15.91 7.32 6.70
C HIS A 2 -14.87 6.64 7.63
N ALA A 3 -13.61 7.04 7.52
CA ALA A 3 -12.51 6.57 8.39
C ALA A 3 -12.36 5.04 8.50
N VAL A 4 -12.37 4.32 7.35
CA VAL A 4 -12.13 2.86 7.30
C VAL A 4 -10.79 2.46 7.96
N ASN A 5 -9.79 3.35 7.89
CA ASN A 5 -8.54 3.25 8.65
C ASN A 5 -8.55 4.27 9.81
N PRO A 6 -9.14 3.94 10.98
CA PRO A 6 -9.23 4.89 12.10
C PRO A 6 -7.85 5.23 12.68
N TYR A 7 -6.95 4.25 12.77
CA TYR A 7 -5.57 4.45 13.23
C TYR A 7 -4.82 5.44 12.33
N GLY A 8 -4.87 5.19 11.01
CA GLY A 8 -4.22 6.06 10.04
C GLY A 8 -4.83 7.45 10.01
N PHE A 9 -6.16 7.55 10.11
CA PHE A 9 -6.87 8.82 10.17
C PHE A 9 -6.44 9.66 11.39
N ALA A 10 -6.37 9.05 12.58
CA ALA A 10 -5.94 9.74 13.80
C ALA A 10 -4.47 10.22 13.74
N ALA A 11 -3.60 9.45 13.08
CA ALA A 11 -2.17 9.75 12.96
C ALA A 11 -1.77 10.47 11.65
N LEU A 12 -2.74 10.95 10.85
CA LEU A 12 -2.53 11.58 9.54
C LEU A 12 -1.63 10.75 8.61
N ARG A 13 -1.78 9.42 8.63
CA ARG A 13 -0.99 8.48 7.82
C ARG A 13 -1.89 7.57 6.99
N ARG A 14 -1.33 7.09 5.89
CA ARG A 14 -2.05 6.22 4.93
C ARG A 14 -2.28 4.81 5.47
N THR A 15 -1.31 4.26 6.20
CA THR A 15 -1.30 2.86 6.63
C THR A 15 -1.94 2.67 8.00
N ASN A 16 -2.39 1.46 8.31
CA ASN A 16 -2.93 1.11 9.62
C ASN A 16 -1.82 0.86 10.67
N GLU A 17 -2.20 0.35 11.83
CA GLU A 17 -1.31 0.03 12.95
C GLU A 17 -0.23 -1.01 12.61
N ASN A 18 -0.49 -1.86 11.62
CA ASN A 18 0.43 -2.87 11.12
C ASN A 18 1.28 -2.39 9.93
N ASN A 19 1.28 -1.08 9.66
CA ASN A 19 1.87 -0.47 8.46
C ASN A 19 1.28 -0.99 7.13
N VAL A 20 0.06 -1.53 7.16
CA VAL A 20 -0.61 -2.04 5.95
C VAL A 20 -1.38 -0.93 5.25
N ASP A 21 -1.19 -0.79 3.94
CA ASP A 21 -2.05 0.01 3.07
C ASP A 21 -3.34 -0.76 2.78
N LEU A 22 -4.44 -0.34 3.42
CA LEU A 22 -5.73 -1.00 3.27
C LEU A 22 -6.22 -1.06 1.81
N ASN A 23 -5.83 -0.11 0.96
CA ASN A 23 -6.20 -0.11 -0.47
C ASN A 23 -5.45 -1.17 -1.30
N ARG A 24 -4.45 -1.84 -0.71
CA ARG A 24 -3.70 -2.95 -1.31
C ARG A 24 -3.99 -4.28 -0.62
N ASN A 25 -4.75 -4.27 0.46
CA ASN A 25 -4.87 -5.43 1.33
C ASN A 25 -6.03 -6.39 0.95
N PHE A 26 -6.75 -6.12 -0.13
CA PHE A 26 -7.88 -6.92 -0.64
C PHE A 26 -7.49 -8.14 -1.51
N LEU A 27 -6.24 -8.61 -1.45
CA LEU A 27 -5.84 -9.83 -2.17
C LEU A 27 -6.43 -11.08 -1.50
N THR A 28 -6.88 -12.04 -2.33
CA THR A 28 -7.16 -13.41 -1.87
C THR A 28 -5.89 -14.09 -1.38
N ASP A 29 -6.03 -15.20 -0.65
CA ASP A 29 -4.87 -15.95 -0.17
C ASP A 29 -4.04 -16.52 -1.33
N GLU A 30 -4.68 -16.98 -2.43
CA GLU A 30 -3.95 -17.40 -3.63
C GLU A 30 -3.21 -16.22 -4.28
N GLN A 31 -3.89 -15.10 -4.51
CA GLN A 31 -3.28 -13.91 -5.10
C GLN A 31 -2.10 -13.40 -4.26
N ARG A 32 -2.21 -13.47 -2.94
CA ARG A 32 -1.14 -13.08 -2.02
C ARG A 32 0.02 -14.06 -2.07
N SER A 33 -0.27 -15.36 -2.08
CA SER A 33 0.75 -16.41 -2.25
C SER A 33 1.52 -16.22 -3.55
N ASP A 34 0.83 -15.96 -4.66
CA ASP A 34 1.46 -15.69 -5.96
C ASP A 34 2.40 -14.47 -5.87
N ARG A 35 1.95 -13.38 -5.23
CA ARG A 35 2.77 -12.17 -5.04
C ARG A 35 4.01 -12.43 -4.19
N LEU A 36 3.88 -13.22 -3.13
CA LEU A 36 4.99 -13.56 -2.23
C LEU A 36 5.97 -14.54 -2.88
N SER A 37 5.49 -15.40 -3.77
CA SER A 37 6.33 -16.36 -4.52
C SER A 37 7.11 -15.72 -5.67
N ALA A 38 6.61 -14.59 -6.20
CA ALA A 38 7.29 -13.82 -7.23
C ALA A 38 8.60 -13.21 -6.70
N ASP A 39 9.54 -12.97 -7.61
CA ASP A 39 10.80 -12.30 -7.28
C ASP A 39 10.52 -10.91 -6.66
N PRO A 40 10.93 -10.67 -5.39
CA PRO A 40 10.75 -9.37 -4.73
C PRO A 40 11.32 -8.20 -5.53
N ASN A 41 12.34 -8.45 -6.36
CA ASN A 41 13.03 -7.44 -7.12
C ASN A 41 12.77 -7.53 -8.64
N GLU A 42 11.74 -8.25 -9.09
CA GLU A 42 11.41 -8.44 -10.52
C GLU A 42 11.39 -7.11 -11.31
N HIS A 43 11.01 -6.01 -10.64
CA HIS A 43 10.91 -4.68 -11.24
C HIS A 43 11.87 -3.65 -10.63
N GLY A 44 12.80 -4.07 -9.76
CA GLY A 44 13.82 -3.19 -9.19
C GLY A 44 13.40 -2.40 -7.96
N TYR A 45 12.46 -2.88 -7.13
CA TYR A 45 12.09 -2.19 -5.89
C TYR A 45 13.23 -2.23 -4.86
N GLU A 46 13.84 -3.41 -4.67
CA GLU A 46 14.89 -3.63 -3.67
C GLU A 46 16.18 -2.89 -4.02
N ASP A 47 16.47 -2.71 -5.31
CA ASP A 47 17.63 -1.91 -5.80
C ASP A 47 17.68 -0.52 -5.15
N PHE A 48 16.52 -0.02 -4.72
CA PHE A 48 16.38 1.32 -4.21
C PHE A 48 15.63 1.35 -2.88
N ASN A 49 15.47 0.22 -2.20
CA ASN A 49 14.77 0.18 -0.92
C ASN A 49 15.32 1.19 0.09
N TRP A 50 16.64 1.41 0.12
CA TRP A 50 17.30 2.31 1.08
C TRP A 50 16.78 3.76 1.05
N HIS A 51 16.33 4.25 -0.11
CA HIS A 51 15.79 5.61 -0.23
C HIS A 51 14.26 5.67 -0.07
N LEU A 52 13.56 4.58 -0.41
CA LEU A 52 12.10 4.48 -0.25
C LEU A 52 11.70 4.22 1.19
N ASN A 53 12.52 3.46 1.91
CA ASN A 53 12.30 2.99 3.27
C ASN A 53 13.52 3.37 4.12
N PRO A 54 13.72 4.67 4.40
CA PRO A 54 14.83 5.11 5.24
C PRO A 54 14.71 4.51 6.64
N THR A 55 15.84 4.16 7.24
CA THR A 55 15.93 3.64 8.62
C THR A 55 15.85 4.74 9.68
N TYR A 56 15.71 5.99 9.25
CA TYR A 56 15.56 7.18 10.09
C TYR A 56 14.23 7.89 9.75
N VAL A 57 13.77 8.78 10.63
CA VAL A 57 12.57 9.59 10.38
C VAL A 57 12.91 10.70 9.38
N PRO A 58 12.42 10.66 8.13
CA PRO A 58 12.74 11.69 7.15
C PRO A 58 12.08 13.02 7.53
N ARG A 59 12.75 14.11 7.18
CA ARG A 59 12.17 15.46 7.30
C ARG A 59 11.15 15.66 6.19
N TYR A 60 10.23 16.61 6.37
CA TYR A 60 9.22 16.94 5.35
C TYR A 60 9.85 17.23 3.96
N PHE A 61 11.00 17.90 3.96
CA PHE A 61 11.90 17.96 2.81
C PHE A 61 13.18 17.20 3.15
N ASP A 62 13.25 15.94 2.76
CA ASP A 62 14.46 15.12 2.85
C ASP A 62 15.19 15.11 1.50
N PRO A 63 16.35 15.79 1.38
CA PRO A 63 17.14 15.81 0.15
C PRO A 63 17.55 14.41 -0.32
N LEU A 64 17.79 13.47 0.60
CA LEU A 64 18.22 12.11 0.25
C LEU A 64 17.08 11.34 -0.41
N SER A 65 15.86 11.43 0.12
CA SER A 65 14.68 10.81 -0.49
C SER A 65 14.35 11.42 -1.85
N ILE A 66 14.41 12.75 -1.96
CA ILE A 66 14.15 13.47 -3.22
C ILE A 66 15.20 13.12 -4.28
N ALA A 67 16.48 13.15 -3.91
CA ALA A 67 17.58 12.78 -4.81
C ALA A 67 17.48 11.33 -5.26
N GLY A 68 17.10 10.41 -4.36
CA GLY A 68 16.88 9.00 -4.70
C GLY A 68 15.85 8.81 -5.81
N VAL A 69 14.67 9.43 -5.68
CA VAL A 69 13.60 9.37 -6.70
C VAL A 69 14.03 10.05 -8.01
N GLY A 70 14.74 11.18 -7.91
CA GLY A 70 15.28 11.89 -9.08
C GLY A 70 16.28 11.03 -9.86
N LEU A 71 17.25 10.45 -9.15
CA LEU A 71 18.26 9.55 -9.72
C LEU A 71 17.59 8.35 -10.39
N GLN A 72 16.55 7.78 -9.77
CA GLN A 72 15.79 6.68 -10.36
C GLN A 72 15.17 7.04 -11.70
N ARG A 73 14.55 8.21 -11.75
CA ARG A 73 13.88 8.68 -12.96
C ARG A 73 14.88 8.93 -14.09
N VAL A 74 16.10 9.37 -13.75
CA VAL A 74 17.20 9.56 -14.72
C VAL A 74 17.75 8.21 -15.21
N TRP A 75 17.99 7.25 -14.32
CA TRP A 75 18.65 5.99 -14.68
C TRP A 75 17.74 4.97 -15.36
N ARG A 76 16.49 4.83 -14.92
CA ARG A 76 15.55 3.81 -15.41
C ARG A 76 14.36 4.36 -16.18
N GLY A 77 14.16 5.68 -16.12
CA GLY A 77 12.99 6.33 -16.71
C GLY A 77 11.74 6.18 -15.83
N SER A 78 10.86 7.17 -15.96
CA SER A 78 9.65 7.34 -15.16
C SER A 78 8.73 6.11 -15.11
N LYS A 79 8.60 5.38 -16.22
CA LYS A 79 7.70 4.22 -16.32
C LYS A 79 8.22 3.06 -15.48
N ALA A 80 9.52 2.76 -15.58
CA ALA A 80 10.14 1.68 -14.83
C ALA A 80 10.14 1.98 -13.33
N THR A 81 10.48 3.22 -12.93
CA THR A 81 10.41 3.65 -11.53
C THR A 81 9.00 3.49 -10.95
N ARG A 82 7.97 3.93 -11.69
CA ARG A 82 6.58 3.77 -11.26
C ARG A 82 6.18 2.29 -11.13
N ARG A 83 6.61 1.45 -12.07
CA ARG A 83 6.34 0.01 -12.02
C ARG A 83 6.96 -0.63 -10.77
N ALA A 84 8.24 -0.38 -10.52
CA ALA A 84 8.96 -0.86 -9.33
C ALA A 84 8.21 -0.51 -8.04
N LEU A 85 7.85 0.78 -7.89
CA LEU A 85 7.14 1.30 -6.72
C LEU A 85 5.78 0.65 -6.47
N LEU A 86 5.05 0.32 -7.54
CA LEU A 86 3.70 -0.23 -7.41
C LEU A 86 3.70 -1.73 -7.12
N THR A 87 4.72 -2.47 -7.54
CA THR A 87 4.73 -3.94 -7.45
C THR A 87 5.51 -4.50 -6.27
N GLY A 88 6.57 -3.83 -5.81
CA GLY A 88 7.41 -4.29 -4.68
C GLY A 88 6.77 -4.14 -3.29
N THR A 89 5.44 -4.19 -3.20
CA THR A 89 4.66 -3.75 -2.05
C THR A 89 4.20 -4.88 -1.11
N TYR A 90 4.73 -6.10 -1.23
CA TYR A 90 4.30 -7.25 -0.40
C TYR A 90 5.42 -7.98 0.33
N HIS A 91 6.68 -7.79 -0.06
CA HIS A 91 7.80 -8.55 0.53
C HIS A 91 8.40 -7.89 1.78
N ARG A 92 8.15 -6.60 2.01
CA ARG A 92 8.76 -5.85 3.12
C ARG A 92 7.71 -5.19 4.02
N LYS A 93 7.61 -5.65 5.28
CA LYS A 93 6.66 -5.13 6.28
C LYS A 93 6.80 -3.62 6.56
N GLY A 94 8.04 -3.15 6.63
CA GLY A 94 8.35 -1.72 6.79
C GLY A 94 8.32 -0.93 5.48
N GLY A 95 7.97 -1.58 4.37
CA GLY A 95 7.99 -1.00 3.04
C GLY A 95 6.89 0.03 2.79
N LEU A 96 7.18 0.98 1.91
CA LEU A 96 6.19 1.89 1.37
C LEU A 96 5.05 1.10 0.70
N TRP A 97 3.82 1.44 1.08
CA TRP A 97 2.58 0.83 0.56
C TRP A 97 2.47 -0.68 0.79
N TYR A 98 3.09 -1.20 1.85
CA TYR A 98 3.01 -2.61 2.22
C TYR A 98 1.56 -3.13 2.26
N GLY A 99 1.26 -4.19 1.51
CA GLY A 99 -0.09 -4.74 1.35
C GLY A 99 -0.50 -5.76 2.43
N GLY A 100 0.37 -6.06 3.39
CA GLY A 100 0.10 -6.99 4.48
C GLY A 100 0.32 -8.47 4.12
N GLU A 101 0.34 -9.31 5.14
CA GLU A 101 0.44 -10.79 5.04
C GLU A 101 -0.90 -11.50 5.14
N ARG A 102 -1.94 -10.79 5.59
CA ARG A 102 -3.30 -11.30 5.75
C ARG A 102 -4.30 -10.18 5.50
N LEU A 103 -5.57 -10.52 5.30
CA LEU A 103 -6.63 -9.52 5.27
C LEU A 103 -6.78 -8.87 6.66
N GLU A 104 -6.62 -7.55 6.71
CA GLU A 104 -6.72 -6.72 7.92
C GLU A 104 -8.18 -6.60 8.38
N LEU A 105 -8.36 -6.36 9.68
CA LEU A 105 -9.69 -6.35 10.30
C LEU A 105 -10.61 -5.29 9.67
N SER A 106 -10.11 -4.08 9.40
CA SER A 106 -10.88 -3.04 8.71
C SER A 106 -11.46 -3.50 7.37
N ASN A 107 -10.70 -4.28 6.61
CA ASN A 107 -11.13 -4.78 5.31
C ASN A 107 -12.06 -6.01 5.41
N LYS A 108 -12.01 -6.77 6.51
CA LYS A 108 -13.00 -7.81 6.83
C LYS A 108 -14.35 -7.21 7.22
N LEU A 109 -14.32 -6.22 8.11
CA LEU A 109 -15.53 -5.59 8.64
C LEU A 109 -16.25 -4.71 7.61
N LEU A 110 -15.53 -4.16 6.63
CA LEU A 110 -16.12 -3.25 5.65
C LEU A 110 -17.23 -3.93 4.81
N PRO A 111 -17.01 -5.08 4.15
CA PRO A 111 -18.08 -5.80 3.45
C PRO A 111 -19.24 -6.21 4.36
N GLU A 112 -18.96 -6.68 5.59
CA GLU A 112 -19.99 -7.07 6.56
C GLU A 112 -20.87 -5.87 6.93
N THR A 113 -20.25 -4.72 7.22
CA THR A 113 -20.93 -3.47 7.53
C THR A 113 -21.74 -2.97 6.34
N LEU A 114 -21.17 -3.01 5.14
CA LEU A 114 -21.88 -2.62 3.92
C LEU A 114 -23.09 -3.54 3.69
N THR A 115 -22.94 -4.86 3.88
CA THR A 115 -24.03 -5.82 3.71
C THR A 115 -25.14 -5.58 4.74
N SER A 116 -24.78 -5.28 5.99
CA SER A 116 -25.75 -4.94 7.03
C SER A 116 -26.51 -3.65 6.71
N ILE A 117 -25.83 -2.61 6.23
CA ILE A 117 -26.45 -1.33 5.86
C ILE A 117 -27.34 -1.49 4.61
N LEU A 118 -26.87 -2.26 3.62
CA LEU A 118 -27.53 -2.44 2.33
C LEU A 118 -28.61 -3.52 2.35
N GLY A 119 -28.63 -4.42 3.33
CA GLY A 119 -29.63 -5.50 3.42
C GLY A 119 -31.07 -5.00 3.54
N GLY A 120 -31.27 -3.74 3.95
CA GLY A 120 -32.57 -3.07 3.93
C GLY A 120 -32.80 -2.15 2.71
N ALA A 121 -31.87 -2.08 1.76
CA ALA A 121 -31.95 -1.18 0.62
C ALA A 121 -32.59 -1.87 -0.59
N ASN A 122 -33.58 -1.21 -1.20
CA ASN A 122 -34.28 -1.71 -2.40
C ASN A 122 -33.52 -1.45 -3.71
N GLY A 123 -32.32 -0.85 -3.64
CA GLY A 123 -31.48 -0.54 -4.79
C GLY A 123 -30.27 0.30 -4.42
N LEU A 124 -29.24 0.25 -5.27
CA LEU A 124 -28.03 1.08 -5.17
C LEU A 124 -28.05 2.12 -6.28
N ALA A 125 -28.04 3.40 -5.91
CA ALA A 125 -27.82 4.48 -6.86
C ALA A 125 -26.31 4.73 -6.99
N LYS A 126 -25.80 4.66 -8.22
CA LYS A 126 -24.45 5.13 -8.53
C LYS A 126 -24.52 6.64 -8.74
N VAL A 127 -23.76 7.39 -7.94
CA VAL A 127 -23.57 8.83 -8.16
C VAL A 127 -22.35 8.97 -9.06
N GLU A 128 -22.54 9.57 -10.24
CA GLU A 128 -21.46 9.88 -11.20
C GLU A 128 -20.83 11.25 -10.94
#